data_AF-A0A523I9V3-F1
#
_entry.id   AF-A0A523I9V3-F1
#
_cell.length_a   1.000
_cell.length_b   1.000
_cell.length_c   1.000
_cell.angle_alpha   90.00
_cell.angle_beta   90.00
_cell.angle_gamma   90.00
#
_symmetry.space_group_name_H-M   'P 1'
#
loop_
_entity.id
_entity.type
_entity.pdbx_description
1 polymer ?
#
loop_
_entity_poly.entity_id
_entity_poly.type
_entity_poly.pdbx_seq_one_letter_code
_entity_poly.pdbx_strand_id
1 'polypeptide(L)' 'MNFSIQTASITDKGLSSNYAVNEDSCLILEADGVFAVADGVGGA' A
#
# COMPACT_ATOMS: atom_id res chain seq x y z
N MET A 1 19.02 1.63 22.49
CA MET A 1 17.55 1.78 22.39
C MET A 1 17.07 0.81 21.33
N ASN A 2 16.10 -0.05 21.65
CA ASN A 2 15.52 -0.96 20.65
C ASN A 2 14.32 -0.23 20.03
N PHE A 3 14.47 0.26 18.80
CA PHE A 3 13.37 0.92 18.08
C PHE A 3 12.48 -0.18 17.49
N SER A 4 11.19 -0.16 17.83
CA SER A 4 10.18 -1.00 17.19
C SER A 4 9.31 -0.09 16.32
N ILE A 5 9.31 -0.33 15.01
CA ILE A 5 8.46 0.40 14.07
C ILE A 5 7.10 -0.31 14.06
N GLN A 6 6.04 0.42 14.38
CA GLN A 6 4.67 -0.06 14.24
C GLN A 6 4.09 0.50 12.95
N THR A 7 3.58 -0.36 12.08
CA THR A 7 2.99 0.07 10.81
C THR A 7 1.59 -0.49 10.60
N ALA A 8 0.83 0.21 9.76
CA ALA A 8 -0.47 -0.23 9.27
C ALA A 8 -0.63 0.29 7.84
N SER A 9 -1.36 -0.46 7.02
CA SER A 9 -1.77 -0.01 5.69
C SER A 9 -3.26 -0.24 5.49
N ILE A 10 -3.84 0.62 4.66
CA ILE A 10 -5.20 0.49 4.16
C ILE A 10 -5.18 0.88 2.69
N THR A 11 -5.93 0.15 1.88
CA THR A 11 -6.17 0.49 0.49
C THR A 11 -7.64 0.26 0.17
N ASP A 12 -8.21 1.07 -0.71
CA ASP A 12 -9.60 0.98 -1.13
C ASP A 12 -9.71 1.46 -2.58
N LYS A 13 -10.63 0.86 -3.35
CA LYS A 13 -10.90 1.25 -4.75
C LYS A 13 -11.47 2.68 -4.87
N GLY A 14 -11.95 3.24 -3.77
CA GLY A 14 -12.73 4.46 -3.74
C GLY A 14 -14.13 4.29 -4.36
N LEU A 15 -14.90 5.38 -4.28
CA LEU A 15 -16.31 5.42 -4.69
C LEU A 15 -16.52 5.76 -6.17
N SER A 16 -15.44 6.11 -6.89
CA SER A 16 -15.52 6.46 -8.30
C SER A 16 -15.89 5.26 -9.15
N SER A 17 -16.85 5.44 -10.06
CA SER A 17 -17.20 4.45 -11.08
C SER A 17 -16.20 4.39 -12.24
N ASN A 18 -15.26 5.35 -12.32
CA ASN A 18 -14.24 5.36 -13.36
C ASN A 18 -13.17 4.27 -13.16
N TYR A 19 -13.06 3.75 -11.93
CA TYR A 19 -12.13 2.69 -11.57
C TYR A 19 -12.91 1.42 -11.24
N ALA A 20 -12.71 0.38 -12.04
CA ALA A 20 -13.38 -0.92 -11.88
C ALA A 20 -12.70 -1.79 -10.81
N VAL A 21 -11.40 -1.65 -10.65
CA VAL A 21 -10.57 -2.39 -9.69
C VAL A 21 -9.63 -1.44 -8.97
N ASN A 22 -9.13 -1.87 -7.81
CA ASN A 22 -8.11 -1.14 -7.08
C ASN A 22 -6.75 -1.66 -7.57
N GLU A 23 -5.96 -0.78 -8.18
CA GLU A 23 -4.63 -1.12 -8.72
C GLU A 23 -3.51 -0.73 -7.74
N ASP A 24 -3.85 -0.13 -6.60
CA ASP A 24 -2.89 0.25 -5.57
C ASP A 24 -2.30 -0.97 -4.87
N SER A 25 -1.02 -0.89 -4.53
CA SER A 25 -0.32 -1.91 -3.76
C SER A 25 0.60 -1.31 -2.70
N CYS A 26 0.89 -2.09 -1.65
CA CYS A 26 1.83 -1.71 -0.60
C CYS A 26 2.75 -2.87 -0.20
N LEU A 27 3.96 -2.54 0.23
CA LEU A 27 4.96 -3.45 0.79
C LEU A 27 5.35 -2.96 2.19
N ILE A 28 5.33 -3.87 3.17
CA ILE A 28 5.74 -3.62 4.54
C ILE A 28 6.78 -4.68 4.93
N LEU A 29 8.01 -4.24 5.20
CA LEU A 29 9.11 -5.06 5.68
C LEU A 29 9.70 -4.40 6.94
N GLU A 30 8.99 -4.53 8.07
CA GLU A 30 9.35 -3.88 9.33
C GLU A 30 10.74 -4.26 9.82
N ALA A 31 11.15 -5.51 9.62
CA ALA A 31 12.47 -6.02 9.99
C ALA A 31 13.62 -5.32 9.26
N ASP A 32 13.37 -4.88 8.03
CA ASP A 32 14.34 -4.19 7.18
C ASP A 32 14.13 -2.67 7.16
N GLY A 33 13.09 -2.18 7.85
CA GLY A 33 12.68 -0.78 7.80
C GLY A 33 12.25 -0.30 6.41
N VAL A 34 11.79 -1.21 5.54
CA VAL A 34 11.40 -0.89 4.16
C VAL A 34 9.88 -0.84 4.05
N PHE A 35 9.38 0.26 3.50
CA PHE A 35 7.96 0.50 3.26
C PHE A 35 7.78 1.14 1.89
N ALA A 36 6.84 0.64 1.10
CA ALA A 36 6.57 1.17 -0.23
C ALA A 36 5.07 1.18 -0.52
N VAL A 37 4.65 2.17 -1.31
CA VAL A 37 3.30 2.27 -1.88
C VAL A 37 3.48 2.53 -3.37
N ALA A 38 2.67 1.85 -4.19
CA ALA A 38 2.65 2.03 -5.64
C ALA A 38 1.22 2.23 -6.12
N ASP A 39 1.04 3.25 -6.96
CA ASP A 39 -0.19 3.57 -7.69
C ASP A 39 -0.11 2.87 -9.06
N GLY A 40 -0.95 1.84 -9.23
CA GLY A 40 -0.96 1.00 -10.42
C GLY A 40 -1.63 1.70 -11.60
N VAL A 41 -1.13 1.43 -12.81
CA VAL A 41 -1.77 1.88 -14.05
C VAL A 41 -1.77 0.77 -15.09
N GLY A 42 -2.86 0.66 -15.84
CA GLY A 42 -2.94 -0.21 -17.02
C GLY A 42 -3.26 -1.67 -16.73
N GLY A 43 -3.82 -1.98 -15.56
CA GLY A 43 -4.10 -3.33 -15.09
C GLY A 43 -3.15 -3.74 -13.97
N ALA A 44 -3.72 -4.29 -12.89
CA ALA A 44 -3.00 -4.98 -11.82
C ALA A 44 -2.83 -6.49 -12.10
#